data_AF-A0A0A6FEK3-F1
#
_entry.id   AF-A0A0A6FEK3-F1
#
_cell.length_a   1.000
_cell.length_b   1.000
_cell.length_c   1.000
_cell.angle_alpha   90.00
_cell.angle_beta   90.00
_cell.angle_gamma   90.00
#
_symmetry.space_group_name_H-M   'P 1'
#
loop_
_entity.id
_entity.type
_entity.pdbx_description
1 polymer ?
#
loop_
_entity_poly.entity_id
_entity_poly.type
_entity_poly.pdbx_seq_one_letter_code
_entity_poly.pdbx_strand_id
1 'polypeptide(L)'
;MRQNIQLQPEYHSAFLDSALSEYFRHAGDRFAEESAIFSTAVRCVLASEGHLTNKAIILWLIQTLESTDDVVKADVIRKTLEIVVGYTMDDL
;
A
#
# COMPACT_ATOMS: atom_id res chain seq x y z
N MET A 1 20.92 -36.12 10.44
CA MET A 1 20.59 -34.87 11.14
C MET A 1 20.00 -33.93 10.10
N ARG A 2 18.68 -33.72 10.12
CA ARG A 2 17.99 -32.88 9.12
C ARG A 2 18.18 -31.43 9.55
N GLN A 3 18.92 -30.66 8.75
CA GLN A 3 19.03 -29.21 8.94
C GLN A 3 17.66 -28.59 8.68
N ASN A 4 17.06 -28.03 9.74
CA ASN A 4 15.89 -27.17 9.65
C ASN A 4 16.30 -25.94 8.83
N ILE A 5 15.70 -25.82 7.65
CA ILE A 5 15.71 -24.59 6.88
C ILE A 5 14.90 -23.59 7.72
N GLN A 6 15.60 -22.72 8.42
CA GLN A 6 15.01 -21.56 9.07
C GLN A 6 14.45 -20.68 7.94
N LEU A 7 13.14 -20.77 7.69
CA LEU A 7 12.41 -19.78 6.90
C LEU A 7 12.58 -18.46 7.65
N GLN A 8 13.45 -17.59 7.15
CA GLN A 8 13.65 -16.25 7.71
C GLN A 8 12.32 -15.48 7.64
N PRO A 9 11.68 -15.12 8.77
CA PRO A 9 10.42 -14.38 8.77
C PRO A 9 10.64 -12.86 8.85
N GLU A 10 11.79 -12.34 8.41
CA GLU A 10 12.33 -11.08 8.97
C GLU A 10 12.69 -9.98 7.97
N TYR A 11 12.13 -9.98 6.75
CA TYR A 11 12.37 -8.88 5.79
C TYR A 11 11.12 -8.22 5.18
N HIS A 12 9.91 -8.46 5.69
CA HIS A 12 8.68 -7.91 5.05
C HIS A 12 7.77 -7.12 6.00
N SER A 13 8.27 -6.64 7.14
CA SER A 13 7.42 -6.02 8.18
C SER A 13 7.69 -4.54 8.48
N ALA A 14 8.56 -3.82 7.75
CA ALA A 14 8.91 -2.45 8.14
C ALA A 14 9.20 -1.46 6.99
N PHE A 15 8.57 -1.61 5.82
CA PHE A 15 8.86 -0.70 4.69
C PHE A 15 7.75 0.32 4.36
N LEU A 16 6.51 0.13 4.87
CA LEU A 16 5.43 1.12 4.66
C LEU A 16 5.50 2.35 5.58
N ASP A 17 6.26 2.28 6.66
CA ASP A 17 6.04 3.23 7.76
C ASP A 17 6.81 4.55 7.64
N SER A 18 7.78 4.67 6.72
CA SER A 18 8.41 5.98 6.48
C SER A 18 8.41 6.40 5.02
N ALA A 19 9.08 5.70 4.10
CA ALA A 19 9.43 6.30 2.82
C ALA A 19 8.23 6.57 1.88
N LEU A 20 7.28 5.64 1.73
CA LEU A 20 6.08 5.89 0.90
C LEU A 20 5.13 6.91 1.53
N SER A 21 4.98 6.85 2.86
CA SER A 21 4.22 7.84 3.62
C SER A 21 4.87 9.23 3.53
N GLU A 22 6.20 9.31 3.52
CA GLU A 22 6.98 10.52 3.34
C GLU A 22 6.86 11.03 1.89
N TYR A 23 6.83 10.14 0.89
CA TYR A 23 6.60 10.50 -0.51
C TYR A 23 5.24 11.20 -0.71
N PHE A 24 4.17 10.63 -0.15
CA PHE A 24 2.85 11.27 -0.17
C PHE A 24 2.84 12.59 0.63
N ARG A 25 3.59 12.69 1.72
CA ARG A 25 3.70 13.92 2.54
C ARG A 25 4.48 15.03 1.82
N HIS A 26 5.58 14.70 1.14
CA HIS A 26 6.43 15.64 0.41
C HIS A 26 5.80 16.12 -0.89
N ALA A 27 4.95 15.30 -1.52
CA ALA A 27 4.21 15.71 -2.69
C ALA A 27 3.18 16.83 -2.40
N GLY A 28 2.86 17.08 -1.13
CA GLY A 28 1.96 18.15 -0.69
C GLY A 28 0.59 18.02 -1.35
N ASP A 29 0.05 19.13 -1.83
CA ASP A 29 -1.29 19.18 -2.45
C ASP A 29 -1.41 18.39 -3.76
N ARG A 30 -0.27 18.01 -4.38
CA ARG A 30 -0.27 17.31 -5.68
C ARG A 30 -0.96 15.95 -5.64
N PHE A 31 -0.89 15.26 -4.51
CA PHE A 31 -1.48 13.94 -4.30
C PHE A 31 -2.42 13.91 -3.10
N ALA A 32 -3.13 15.01 -2.84
CA ALA A 32 -4.00 15.13 -1.67
C ALA A 32 -5.09 14.05 -1.64
N GLU A 33 -5.71 13.78 -2.81
CA GLU A 33 -6.77 12.78 -2.93
C GLU A 33 -6.20 11.36 -2.81
N GLU A 34 -5.10 11.06 -3.48
CA GLU A 34 -4.43 9.76 -3.40
C GLU A 34 -3.89 9.48 -2.00
N SER A 35 -3.37 10.49 -1.31
CA SER A 35 -2.92 10.38 0.08
C SER A 35 -4.07 10.05 1.03
N ALA A 36 -5.27 10.60 0.80
CA ALA A 36 -6.46 10.28 1.58
C ALA A 36 -6.91 8.82 1.35
N ILE A 37 -6.87 8.34 0.10
CA ILE A 37 -7.15 6.95 -0.25
C ILE A 37 -6.12 6.01 0.38
N PHE A 38 -4.82 6.32 0.25
CA PHE A 38 -3.74 5.54 0.85
C PHE A 38 -3.86 5.45 2.37
N SER A 39 -4.12 6.58 3.04
CA SER A 39 -4.35 6.63 4.49
C SER A 39 -5.55 5.78 4.91
N THR A 40 -6.58 5.69 4.06
CA THR A 40 -7.74 4.82 4.30
C THR A 40 -7.37 3.36 4.14
N ALA A 41 -6.63 3.00 3.08
CA ALA A 41 -6.12 1.65 2.87
C ALA A 41 -5.30 1.17 4.07
N VAL A 42 -4.38 2.00 4.56
CA VAL A 42 -3.55 1.70 5.74
C VAL A 42 -4.42 1.40 6.97
N ARG A 43 -5.41 2.25 7.27
CA ARG A 43 -6.31 2.03 8.41
C ARG A 43 -7.12 0.75 8.26
N CYS A 44 -7.66 0.49 7.07
CA CYS A 44 -8.47 -0.69 6.80
C CYS A 44 -7.65 -1.98 6.94
N VAL A 45 -6.49 -2.04 6.29
CA VAL A 45 -5.59 -3.21 6.33
C VAL A 45 -5.09 -3.46 7.75
N LEU A 46 -4.67 -2.42 8.46
CA LEU A 46 -4.23 -2.57 9.84
C LEU A 46 -5.36 -3.09 10.74
N ALA A 47 -6.59 -2.61 10.55
CA ALA A 47 -7.75 -3.06 11.30
C ALA A 47 -8.16 -4.51 10.98
N SER A 48 -7.99 -4.97 9.74
CA SER A 48 -8.39 -6.31 9.31
C SER A 48 -7.31 -7.38 9.51
N GLU A 49 -6.04 -7.04 9.27
CA GLU A 49 -4.93 -8.00 9.25
C GLU A 49 -3.98 -7.87 10.46
N GLY A 50 -4.05 -6.77 11.22
CA GLY A 50 -3.19 -6.51 12.37
C GLY A 50 -1.74 -6.18 12.03
N HIS A 51 -1.37 -6.20 10.75
CA HIS A 51 -0.05 -5.85 10.23
C HIS A 51 -0.17 -5.20 8.85
N LEU A 52 0.85 -4.44 8.45
CA LEU A 52 0.89 -3.71 7.18
C LEU A 52 1.94 -4.29 6.25
N THR A 53 1.55 -4.60 5.02
CA THR A 53 2.46 -5.00 3.93
C THR A 53 2.07 -4.32 2.62
N ASN A 54 3.04 -4.06 1.73
CA ASN A 54 2.75 -3.48 0.40
C ASN A 54 1.72 -4.33 -0.35
N LYS A 55 1.87 -5.66 -0.26
CA LYS A 55 0.94 -6.62 -0.85
C LYS A 55 -0.49 -6.42 -0.35
N ALA A 56 -0.70 -6.28 0.96
CA ALA A 56 -2.02 -6.09 1.54
C ALA A 56 -2.66 -4.76 1.09
N ILE A 57 -1.88 -3.67 1.04
CA ILE A 57 -2.34 -2.37 0.54
C ILE A 57 -2.72 -2.46 -0.95
N ILE A 58 -1.88 -3.08 -1.78
CA ILE A 58 -2.15 -3.28 -3.21
C ILE A 58 -3.45 -4.05 -3.42
N LEU A 59 -3.65 -5.16 -2.69
CA LEU A 59 -4.87 -5.96 -2.77
C LEU A 59 -6.11 -5.17 -2.34
N TRP A 60 -6.01 -4.39 -1.27
CA TRP A 60 -7.10 -3.53 -0.81
C TRP A 60 -7.47 -2.48 -1.87
N LEU A 61 -6.47 -1.85 -2.51
CA LEU A 61 -6.69 -0.86 -3.57
C LEU A 61 -7.36 -1.47 -4.81
N ILE A 62 -6.94 -2.68 -5.22
CA ILE A 62 -7.56 -3.42 -6.33
C ILE A 62 -9.04 -3.71 -6.01
N GLN A 63 -9.33 -4.29 -4.83
CA GLN A 63 -10.70 -4.62 -4.44
C GLN A 63 -11.59 -3.37 -4.35
N THR A 64 -11.04 -2.27 -3.83
CA THR A 64 -11.75 -0.98 -3.74
C THR A 64 -12.02 -0.41 -5.13
N LEU A 65 -11.06 -0.51 -6.05
CA LEU A 65 -11.22 -0.07 -7.44
C LEU A 65 -12.32 -0.87 -8.16
N GLU A 66 -12.31 -2.20 -8.04
CA GLU A 66 -13.30 -3.10 -8.65
C GLU A 66 -14.72 -2.87 -8.13
N SER A 67 -14.86 -2.32 -6.93
CA SER A 67 -16.14 -2.05 -6.27
C SER A 67 -16.60 -0.59 -6.35
N THR A 68 -15.89 0.26 -7.13
CA THR A 68 -16.20 1.69 -7.23
C THR A 68 -16.85 2.01 -8.59
N ASP A 69 -18.13 2.39 -8.57
CA ASP A 69 -18.86 2.82 -9.77
C ASP A 69 -18.58 4.28 -10.18
N ASP A 70 -18.15 5.11 -9.23
CA ASP A 70 -17.80 6.51 -9.49
C ASP A 70 -16.46 6.59 -10.24
N VAL A 71 -16.52 6.96 -11.51
CA VAL A 71 -15.35 7.00 -12.40
C VAL A 71 -14.28 8.00 -11.96
N VAL A 72 -14.66 9.08 -11.28
CA VAL A 72 -13.71 10.09 -10.77
C VAL A 72 -12.97 9.49 -9.58
N LYS A 73 -13.70 8.88 -8.65
CA LYS A 73 -13.10 8.21 -7.49
C LYS A 73 -12.25 7.00 -7.92
N ALA A 74 -12.71 6.23 -8.89
CA ALA A 74 -11.96 5.12 -9.47
C ALA A 74 -10.63 5.59 -10.09
N ASP A 75 -10.59 6.79 -10.69
CA ASP A 75 -9.35 7.37 -11.20
C ASP A 75 -8.33 7.67 -10.10
N VAL A 76 -8.78 8.28 -9.00
CA VAL A 76 -7.91 8.53 -7.83
C VAL A 76 -7.39 7.22 -7.24
N ILE A 77 -8.24 6.20 -7.10
CA ILE A 77 -7.82 4.88 -6.59
C ILE A 77 -6.80 4.24 -7.53
N ARG A 78 -7.02 4.32 -8.85
CA ARG A 78 -6.07 3.79 -9.85
C ARG A 78 -4.71 4.47 -9.77
N LYS A 79 -4.67 5.80 -9.67
CA LYS A 79 -3.42 6.57 -9.51
C LYS A 79 -2.72 6.22 -8.21
N THR A 80 -3.48 6.07 -7.12
CA THR A 80 -2.93 5.62 -5.83
C THR A 80 -2.28 4.25 -5.99
N LEU A 81 -2.97 3.29 -6.62
CA LEU A 81 -2.44 1.96 -6.89
C LEU A 81 -1.16 2.01 -7.75
N GLU A 82 -1.14 2.82 -8.80
CA GLU A 82 0.05 3.00 -9.65
C GLU A 82 1.25 3.50 -8.85
N ILE A 83 1.07 4.49 -7.96
CA ILE A 83 2.14 4.99 -7.10
C ILE A 83 2.66 3.90 -6.16
N VAL A 84 1.75 3.17 -5.47
CA VAL A 84 2.16 2.13 -4.51
C VAL A 84 2.88 0.98 -5.22
N VAL A 85 2.40 0.58 -6.40
CA VAL A 85 3.01 -0.49 -7.20
C VAL A 85 4.36 -0.04 -7.75
N GLY A 86 4.45 1.15 -8.34
CA GLY A 86 5.71 1.71 -8.86
C GLY A 86 6.78 1.77 -7.78
N TYR A 87 6.44 2.33 -6.62
CA TYR A 87 7.34 2.36 -5.47
C TYR A 87 7.78 0.96 -5.02
N THR A 88 6.83 0.02 -4.89
CA THR A 88 7.15 -1.37 -4.50
C THR A 88 8.06 -2.09 -5.50
N MET A 89 7.95 -1.78 -6.80
CA MET A 89 8.80 -2.34 -7.84
C MET A 89 10.19 -1.71 -7.88
N ASP A 90 10.29 -0.40 -7.58
CA ASP A 90 11.57 0.32 -7.54
C ASP A 90 12.43 -0.05 -6.31
N ASP A 91 11.80 -0.49 -5.21
CA ASP A 91 12.48 -0.92 -3.98
C ASP A 91 12.85 -2.41 -3.91
N LEU A 92 12.57 -3.20 -4.97
CA LEU A 92 12.85 -4.64 -5.07
C LEU A 92 14.16 -4.94 -5.83
#